data_AF-A0A9X4AI36-F1
#
_entry.id   AF-A0A9X4AI36-F1
#
_cell.length_a   1.000
_cell.length_b   1.000
_cell.length_c   1.000
_cell.angle_alpha   90.00
_cell.angle_beta   90.00
_cell.angle_gamma   90.00
#
_symmetry.space_group_name_H-M   'P 1'
#
loop_
_entity.id
_entity.type
_entity.pdbx_description
1 polymer ?
#
loop_
_entity_poly.entity_id
_entity_poly.type
_entity_poly.pdbx_seq_one_letter_code
_entity_poly.pdbx_strand_id
1 'polypeptide(L)' 'MKPFLSMIKDTLKIFVIFTACTLLFYFGLRAMHSEYEEFHRYDPPEGKAVKVFNNSGQSVIDRLSIFFRLGE' A
#
# COMPACT_ATOMS: atom_id res chain seq x y z
N MET A 1 -28.82 -23.45 -32.02
CA MET A 1 -28.79 -22.86 -30.67
C MET A 1 -27.98 -23.67 -29.63
N LYS A 2 -27.06 -24.57 -30.05
CA LYS A 2 -26.21 -25.35 -29.14
C LYS A 2 -24.83 -24.73 -28.78
N PRO A 3 -24.20 -23.85 -29.59
CA PRO A 3 -22.85 -23.35 -29.27
C PRO A 3 -22.83 -22.30 -28.16
N PHE A 4 -23.96 -21.63 -27.90
CA PHE A 4 -24.04 -20.62 -26.84
C PHE A 4 -23.98 -21.26 -25.44
N LEU A 5 -24.58 -22.45 -25.28
CA LEU A 5 -24.55 -23.20 -24.01
C LEU A 5 -23.14 -23.71 -23.67
N SER A 6 -22.36 -24.14 -24.67
CA SER A 6 -20.97 -24.56 -24.44
C SER A 6 -20.09 -23.38 -24.05
N MET A 7 -20.27 -22.23 -24.70
CA MET A 7 -19.50 -21.02 -24.41
C MET A 7 -19.71 -20.53 -22.97
N ILE A 8 -20.96 -20.51 -22.50
CA ILE A 8 -21.28 -20.17 -21.10
C ILE A 8 -20.63 -21.15 -20.12
N LYS A 9 -20.66 -22.45 -20.42
CA LYS A 9 -20.06 -23.47 -19.56
C LYS A 9 -18.55 -23.31 -19.45
N ASP A 10 -17.88 -23.00 -20.55
CA ASP A 10 -16.43 -22.76 -20.58
C ASP A 10 -16.06 -21.48 -19.82
N THR A 11 -16.81 -20.40 -20.01
CA THR A 11 -16.63 -19.16 -19.24
C THR A 11 -16.85 -19.38 -17.74
N LEU A 12 -17.89 -20.15 -17.36
CA LEU A 12 -18.17 -20.47 -15.95
C LEU A 12 -17.02 -21.27 -15.33
N LYS A 13 -16.43 -22.21 -16.07
CA LYS A 13 -15.27 -22.99 -15.61
C LYS A 13 -14.06 -22.09 -15.34
N ILE A 14 -13.77 -21.17 -16.24
CA ILE A 14 -12.66 -20.21 -16.09
C ILE A 14 -12.93 -19.28 -14.91
N PHE A 15 -14.17 -18.79 -14.77
CA PHE A 15 -14.58 -17.95 -13.64
C PHE A 15 -14.37 -18.65 -12.29
N VAL A 16 -14.78 -19.92 -12.17
CA VAL A 16 -14.59 -20.69 -10.94
C VAL A 16 -13.10 -20.88 -10.61
N ILE A 17 -12.27 -21.20 -11.61
CA ILE A 17 -10.81 -21.33 -11.42
C ILE A 17 -10.20 -19.99 -11.00
N PHE A 18 -10.62 -18.91 -11.64
CA PHE A 18 -10.16 -17.56 -11.32
C PHE A 18 -10.53 -17.18 -9.88
N THR A 19 -11.79 -17.35 -9.47
CA THR A 19 -12.24 -17.08 -8.10
C THR A 19 -11.51 -17.93 -7.07
N ALA A 20 -11.31 -19.22 -7.33
CA ALA A 20 -10.55 -20.10 -6.44
C ALA A 20 -9.10 -19.61 -6.29
N CYS A 21 -8.46 -19.19 -7.39
CA CYS A 21 -7.13 -18.60 -7.40
C CYS A 21 -7.10 -17.30 -6.59
N THR A 22 -8.06 -16.38 -6.82
CA THR A 22 -8.18 -15.12 -6.06
C THR A 22 -8.31 -15.36 -4.56
N LEU A 23 -9.13 -16.35 -4.16
CA LEU A 23 -9.31 -16.70 -2.75
C LEU A 23 -8.02 -17.27 -2.15
N LEU A 24 -7.34 -18.18 -2.86
CA LEU A 24 -6.06 -18.73 -2.42
C LEU A 24 -5.04 -17.61 -2.17
N PHE A 25 -4.91 -16.68 -3.12
CA PHE A 25 -4.01 -15.54 -2.96
C PHE A 25 -4.44 -14.60 -1.82
N TYR A 26 -5.74 -14.33 -1.67
CA TYR A 26 -6.24 -13.50 -0.57
C TYR A 26 -5.90 -14.09 0.79
N PHE A 27 -6.14 -15.40 0.98
CA PHE A 27 -5.78 -16.07 2.23
C PHE A 27 -4.28 -16.17 2.43
N GLY A 28 -3.51 -16.43 1.36
CA GLY A 28 -2.05 -16.44 1.41
C GLY A 28 -1.47 -15.10 1.83
N LEU A 29 -1.91 -14.01 1.20
CA LEU A 29 -1.50 -12.65 1.56
C LEU A 29 -1.94 -12.28 2.97
N ARG A 30 -3.16 -12.66 3.37
CA ARG A 30 -3.64 -12.40 4.73
C ARG A 30 -2.82 -13.15 5.79
N ALA A 31 -2.42 -14.39 5.52
CA ALA A 31 -1.54 -15.16 6.39
C ALA A 31 -0.16 -14.50 6.50
N MET A 32 0.42 -14.06 5.36
CA MET A 32 1.69 -13.32 5.35
C MET A 32 1.58 -11.97 6.06
N HIS A 33 0.43 -11.30 5.96
CA HIS A 33 0.20 -10.00 6.61
C HIS A 33 0.05 -10.13 8.12
N SER A 34 -0.51 -11.24 8.63
CA SER A 34 -0.57 -11.51 10.06
C SER A 34 0.82 -11.54 10.71
N GLU A 35 1.83 -12.02 9.98
CA GLU A 35 3.23 -12.04 10.43
C GLU A 35 3.86 -10.64 10.42
N TYR A 36 3.35 -9.74 9.56
CA TYR A 36 3.88 -8.39 9.41
C TYR A 36 3.36 -7.41 10.48
N GLU A 37 2.16 -7.63 11.01
CA GLU A 37 1.61 -6.86 12.13
C GLU A 37 2.35 -7.15 13.45
N GLU A 38 2.98 -8.32 13.58
CA GLU A 38 3.76 -8.69 14.77
C GLU A 38 5.21 -8.15 14.71
N PHE A 39 5.68 -7.71 13.53
CA PHE A 39 6.97 -7.06 13.37
C PHE A 39 6.92 -5.64 13.94
N HIS A 40 7.45 -5.50 15.15
CA HIS A 40 7.51 -4.32 16.01
C HIS A 40 7.72 -3.02 15.24
N ARG A 41 6.64 -2.25 15.04
CA ARG A 41 6.74 -0.96 14.34
C ARG A 41 7.14 0.14 15.32
N TYR A 42 8.44 0.09 15.62
CA TYR A 42 9.25 1.09 16.31
C TYR A 42 8.97 1.21 17.82
N ASP A 43 9.99 0.88 18.62
CA ASP A 43 10.07 1.45 19.96
C ASP A 43 10.01 2.98 19.83
N PRO A 44 9.17 3.67 20.61
CA PRO A 44 9.09 5.12 20.58
C PRO A 44 10.48 5.68 20.87
N PRO A 45 10.96 6.69 20.11
CA PRO A 45 12.30 7.21 20.30
C PRO A 45 12.42 7.78 21.72
N GLU A 46 13.38 7.30 22.52
CA GLU A 46 13.67 7.80 23.88
C GLU A 46 14.32 9.20 23.91
N GLY A 47 14.10 10.01 22.87
CA GLY A 47 14.71 11.32 22.67
C GLY A 47 13.68 12.43 22.73
N LYS A 48 14.01 13.52 23.43
CA LYS A 48 13.22 14.77 23.47
C LYS A 48 12.95 15.24 22.03
N ALA A 49 11.72 15.02 21.55
CA ALA A 49 11.31 15.45 20.22
C ALA A 49 11.56 16.96 20.08
N VAL A 50 12.52 17.33 19.23
CA VAL A 50 12.83 18.72 18.96
C VAL A 50 11.66 19.27 18.15
N LYS A 51 10.84 20.10 18.79
CA LYS A 51 9.69 20.76 18.17
C LYS A 51 10.19 21.60 16.99
N VAL A 52 9.81 21.23 15.78
CA VAL A 52 10.09 22.04 14.58
C VAL A 52 9.40 23.39 14.77
N PHE A 53 10.20 24.45 14.83
CA PHE A 53 9.69 25.82 14.92
C PHE A 53 8.86 26.11 13.68
N ASN A 54 7.55 26.28 13.86
CA ASN A 54 6.67 26.73 12.79
C ASN A 54 6.88 28.25 12.70
N ASN A 55 7.86 28.70 11.91
CA ASN A 55 8.00 30.11 11.63
C ASN A 55 6.87 30.53 10.69
N SER A 56 5.75 30.93 11.28
CA SER A 56 4.54 31.42 10.65
C SER A 56 4.75 32.78 9.98
N GLY A 57 5.70 32.83 9.05
CA GLY A 57 6.12 34.04 8.33
C GLY A 57 7.16 33.80 7.23
N GLN A 58 7.65 32.58 7.02
CA GLN A 58 8.58 32.31 5.92
C GLN A 58 7.80 32.21 4.59
N SER A 59 8.01 33.20 3.72
CA SER A 59 7.52 33.20 2.34
C SER A 59 7.90 31.89 1.65
N VAL A 60 6.98 31.30 0.88
CA VAL A 60 7.22 30.06 0.11
C VAL A 60 8.48 30.14 -0.78
N ILE A 61 8.88 31.37 -1.15
CA ILE A 61 10.08 31.68 -1.93
C ILE A 61 11.36 31.43 -1.13
N ASP A 62 11.39 31.77 0.16
CA ASP A 62 12.55 31.52 1.03
C ASP A 62 12.79 30.01 1.19
N ARG A 63 11.71 29.22 1.32
CA ARG A 63 11.79 27.75 1.38
C ARG A 63 12.36 27.15 0.10
N LEU A 64 11.99 27.67 -1.06
CA LEU A 64 12.53 27.22 -2.34
C LEU A 64 14.03 27.55 -2.46
N SER A 65 14.44 28.74 -2.01
CA SER A 65 15.85 29.14 -2.02
C SER A 65 16.74 28.26 -1.13
N ILE A 66 16.23 27.85 0.04
CA ILE A 66 16.92 26.94 0.96
C ILE A 66 17.05 25.56 0.32
N PHE A 67 15.98 25.04 -0.30
CA PHE A 67 16.00 23.76 -1.00
C PHE A 67 17.10 23.72 -2.09
N PHE A 68 17.16 24.74 -2.95
CA PHE A 68 18.19 24.83 -3.99
C PHE A 68 19.62 25.04 -3.46
N ARG A 69 19.79 25.66 -2.29
CA ARG A 69 21.12 25.90 -1.70
C ARG A 69 21.65 24.71 -0.90
N LEU A 70 20.77 24.00 -0.19
CA LEU A 70 21.16 22.83 0.60
C LEU A 70 21.28 21.56 -0.24
N GLY A 71 20.67 21.53 -1.43
CA GLY A 71 21.02 20.55 -2.46
C GLY A 71 20.81 19.11 -2.03
N GLU A 72 19.54 18.74 -1.78
CA GLU A 72 19.02 17.44 -2.24
C GLU A 72 18.04 17.69 -3.39
#